data_AF-A0A2V7XRX9-F1
#
_entry.id   AF-A0A2V7XRX9-F1
#
_cell.length_a   1.000
_cell.length_b   1.000
_cell.length_c   1.000
_cell.angle_alpha   90.00
_cell.angle_beta   90.00
_cell.angle_gamma   90.00
#
_symmetry.space_group_name_H-M   'P 1'
#
loop_
_entity.id
_entity.type
_entity.pdbx_description
1 polymer ?
#
loop_
_entity_poly.entity_id
_entity_poly.type
_entity_poly.pdbx_seq_one_letter_code
_entity_poly.pdbx_strand_id
1 'polypeptide(L)'
;MATVLAVSAVAALACGANRRVAVAPRPDPSPVTGPAVPMSMPEPAWKAAFESTIRPMLAERCTPCHQPGGVMYGRLPFDDARTVADAARDRPGFLRRLKGADHEAVEAWIATLPAR
;
A
#
# COMPACT_ATOMS: atom_id res chain seq x y z
N MET A 1 49.88 18.15 17.72
CA MET A 1 48.99 19.34 17.69
C MET A 1 47.58 18.80 17.92
N ALA A 2 47.06 18.71 19.16
CA ALA A 2 46.43 19.79 19.95
C ALA A 2 45.44 20.58 19.06
N THR A 3 44.11 20.57 19.22
CA THR A 3 43.28 20.97 20.39
C THR A 3 41.79 20.63 20.11
N VAL A 4 41.04 20.02 21.03
CA VAL A 4 40.12 20.58 22.08
C VAL A 4 38.67 20.91 21.61
N LEU A 5 37.73 20.39 22.43
CA LEU A 5 36.28 20.53 22.44
C LEU A 5 35.73 21.96 22.40
N ALA A 6 34.46 22.11 22.00
CA ALA A 6 33.54 23.06 22.64
C ALA A 6 32.09 22.57 22.58
N VAL A 7 31.58 22.19 23.76
CA VAL A 7 30.18 22.01 24.12
C VAL A 7 29.57 23.40 24.37
N SER A 8 28.33 23.64 23.97
CA SER A 8 27.52 24.79 24.43
C SER A 8 26.07 24.33 24.46
N ALA A 9 25.54 23.97 25.64
CA ALA A 9 25.10 24.81 26.76
C ALA A 9 23.62 25.18 26.62
N VAL A 10 22.86 24.58 27.54
CA VAL A 10 21.42 24.68 27.78
C VAL A 10 21.06 26.07 28.30
N ALA A 11 19.97 26.65 27.81
CA ALA A 11 19.30 27.77 28.48
C ALA A 11 17.90 27.33 28.93
N ALA A 12 17.74 27.21 30.25
CA ALA A 12 16.46 27.18 30.93
C ALA A 12 16.13 28.59 31.42
N LEU A 13 14.85 28.98 31.41
CA LEU A 13 14.19 29.95 32.31
C LEU A 13 12.69 29.91 31.96
N ALA A 14 11.81 29.24 32.70
CA ALA A 14 11.27 29.50 34.04
C ALA A 14 9.89 30.21 34.02
N CYS A 15 8.94 29.55 34.69
CA CYS A 15 7.72 30.00 35.38
C CYS A 15 6.82 31.11 34.78
N GLY A 16 5.58 30.71 34.48
CA GLY A 16 4.43 31.61 34.34
C GLY A 16 3.11 30.86 34.50
N ALA A 17 2.78 30.44 35.72
CA ALA A 17 1.46 29.94 36.06
C ALA A 17 0.46 31.10 36.07
N ASN A 18 -0.54 31.08 35.20
CA ASN A 18 -1.75 31.86 35.41
C ASN A 18 -2.99 31.04 35.07
N ARG A 19 -3.64 30.58 36.14
CA ARG A 19 -4.77 29.66 36.13
C ARG A 19 -6.04 30.49 36.13
N ARG A 20 -6.65 30.70 34.97
CA ARG A 20 -8.08 31.06 34.91
C ARG A 20 -8.87 29.79 34.64
N VAL A 21 -9.51 29.27 35.68
CA VAL A 21 -10.53 28.23 35.54
C VAL A 21 -11.77 28.89 34.95
N ALA A 22 -11.93 28.79 33.63
CA ALA A 22 -13.21 29.01 32.99
C ALA A 22 -14.02 27.71 33.12
N VAL A 23 -15.10 27.74 33.90
CA VAL A 23 -16.11 26.68 33.86
C VAL A 23 -16.82 26.81 32.52
N ALA A 24 -16.53 25.89 31.61
CA ALA A 24 -17.27 25.76 30.36
C ALA A 24 -18.67 25.15 30.64
N PRO A 25 -19.71 25.57 29.92
CA PRO A 25 -21.03 24.95 29.99
C PRO A 25 -20.97 23.48 29.53
N ARG A 26 -21.87 22.65 30.09
CA ARG A 26 -21.97 21.22 29.75
C ARG A 26 -22.09 21.02 28.24
N PRO A 27 -21.35 20.08 27.63
CA PRO A 27 -21.61 19.68 26.26
C PRO A 27 -22.96 18.97 26.19
N ASP A 28 -23.82 19.43 25.29
CA ASP A 28 -24.95 18.65 24.78
C ASP A 28 -24.43 17.29 24.26
N PRO A 29 -25.12 16.17 24.52
CA PRO A 29 -24.82 14.92 23.86
C PRO A 29 -25.24 15.03 22.39
N SER A 30 -24.33 15.56 21.56
CA SER A 30 -24.42 15.40 20.12
C SER A 30 -24.46 13.91 19.81
N PRO A 31 -25.35 13.45 18.90
CA PRO A 31 -25.37 12.06 18.49
C PRO A 31 -24.00 11.73 17.88
N VAL A 32 -23.29 10.80 18.51
CA VAL A 32 -22.09 10.18 17.94
C VAL A 32 -22.51 9.47 16.65
N THR A 33 -22.36 10.16 15.52
CA THR A 33 -22.26 9.54 14.21
C THR A 33 -20.99 8.69 14.23
N GLY A 34 -21.13 7.43 14.66
CA GLY A 34 -20.08 6.45 14.51
C GLY A 34 -19.71 6.34 13.03
N PRO A 35 -18.43 6.04 12.70
CA PRO A 35 -18.05 5.80 11.32
C PRO A 35 -18.89 4.66 10.76
N ALA A 36 -19.71 4.96 9.76
CA ALA A 36 -20.34 3.95 8.93
C ALA A 36 -19.21 3.20 8.23
N VAL A 37 -18.85 2.02 8.75
CA VAL A 37 -18.02 1.06 8.02
C VAL A 37 -18.81 0.69 6.76
N PRO A 38 -18.37 1.08 5.56
CA PRO A 38 -19.04 0.61 4.36
C PRO A 38 -18.95 -0.91 4.36
N MET A 39 -20.09 -1.60 4.41
CA MET A 39 -20.16 -3.02 4.11
C MET A 39 -19.71 -3.19 2.65
N SER A 40 -18.40 -3.36 2.47
CA SER A 40 -17.81 -3.69 1.19
C SER A 40 -18.31 -5.09 0.83
N MET A 41 -18.97 -5.21 -0.32
CA MET A 41 -19.28 -6.53 -0.86
C MET A 41 -17.98 -7.33 -0.94
N PRO A 42 -18.01 -8.65 -0.64
CA PRO A 42 -16.82 -9.46 -0.70
C PRO A 42 -16.21 -9.38 -2.09
N GLU A 43 -14.96 -8.95 -2.17
CA GLU A 43 -14.23 -8.97 -3.44
C GLU A 43 -14.14 -10.40 -3.96
N PRO A 44 -14.11 -10.59 -5.30
CA PRO A 44 -13.86 -11.89 -5.87
C PRO A 44 -12.56 -12.49 -5.32
N ALA A 45 -12.58 -13.76 -4.93
CA ALA A 45 -11.44 -14.41 -4.28
C ALA A 45 -10.13 -14.33 -5.10
N TRP A 46 -10.23 -14.40 -6.43
CA TRP A 46 -9.07 -14.25 -7.32
C TRP A 46 -8.43 -12.86 -7.22
N LYS A 47 -9.21 -11.82 -6.94
CA LYS A 47 -8.69 -10.46 -6.80
C LYS A 47 -8.01 -10.26 -5.45
N ALA A 48 -8.55 -10.84 -4.39
CA ALA A 48 -7.86 -10.90 -3.10
C ALA A 48 -6.53 -11.67 -3.18
N ALA A 49 -6.49 -12.79 -3.91
CA ALA A 49 -5.24 -13.54 -4.16
C ALA A 49 -4.24 -12.75 -5.01
N PHE A 50 -4.72 -11.96 -5.97
CA PHE A 50 -3.88 -11.05 -6.73
C PHE A 50 -3.19 -10.04 -5.81
N GLU A 51 -3.95 -9.33 -4.97
CA GLU A 51 -3.41 -8.28 -4.09
C GLU A 51 -2.42 -8.84 -3.06
N SER A 52 -2.70 -10.01 -2.49
CA SER A 52 -1.88 -10.59 -1.42
C SER A 52 -0.63 -11.31 -1.91
N THR A 53 -0.65 -11.86 -3.13
CA THR A 53 0.41 -12.76 -3.62
C THR A 53 1.03 -12.26 -4.92
N ILE A 54 0.22 -12.02 -5.95
CA ILE A 54 0.72 -11.77 -7.31
C ILE A 54 1.28 -10.35 -7.45
N ARG A 55 0.56 -9.36 -6.95
CA ARG A 55 0.94 -7.94 -7.02
C ARG A 55 2.30 -7.66 -6.36
N PRO A 56 2.58 -8.05 -5.10
CA PRO A 56 3.88 -7.79 -4.48
C PRO A 56 5.03 -8.46 -5.25
N MET A 57 4.84 -9.71 -5.70
CA MET A 57 5.81 -10.42 -6.53
C MET A 57 6.11 -9.66 -7.84
N LEU A 58 5.08 -9.17 -8.55
CA LEU A 58 5.27 -8.38 -9.77
C LEU A 58 5.88 -7.01 -9.48
N ALA A 59 5.63 -6.41 -8.32
CA ALA A 59 6.31 -5.18 -7.92
C ALA A 59 7.83 -5.44 -7.78
N GLU A 60 8.24 -6.50 -7.11
CA GLU A 60 9.67 -6.82 -6.94
C GLU A 60 10.39 -7.10 -8.27
N ARG A 61 9.73 -7.76 -9.22
CA ARG A 61 10.37 -8.22 -10.46
C ARG A 61 10.19 -7.28 -11.65
N CYS A 62 9.12 -6.49 -11.69
CA CYS A 62 8.70 -5.77 -12.89
C CYS A 62 8.61 -4.24 -12.71
N THR A 63 9.04 -3.71 -11.56
CA THR A 63 9.05 -2.26 -11.26
C THR A 63 9.58 -1.35 -12.37
N PRO A 64 10.76 -1.58 -12.97
CA PRO A 64 11.32 -0.60 -13.91
C PRO A 64 10.49 -0.39 -15.18
N CYS A 65 9.57 -1.32 -15.49
CA CYS A 65 8.78 -1.30 -16.72
C CYS A 65 7.28 -1.18 -16.46
N HIS A 66 6.72 -1.93 -15.52
CA HIS A 66 5.28 -2.20 -15.43
C HIS A 66 4.61 -1.71 -14.14
N GLN A 67 5.33 -1.01 -13.27
CA GLN A 67 4.78 -0.34 -12.09
C GLN A 67 4.73 1.18 -12.31
N PRO A 68 4.05 1.96 -11.45
CA PRO A 68 3.99 3.42 -11.58
C PRO A 68 5.37 4.05 -11.79
N GLY A 69 5.50 4.85 -12.86
CA GLY A 69 6.76 5.47 -13.27
C GLY A 69 7.63 4.61 -14.23
N GLY A 70 7.25 3.36 -14.48
CA GLY A 70 7.94 2.47 -15.41
C GLY A 70 7.67 2.78 -16.89
N VAL A 71 8.64 2.46 -17.75
CA VAL A 71 8.63 2.83 -19.19
C VAL A 71 7.48 2.22 -20.00
N MET A 72 6.86 1.13 -19.52
CA MET A 72 5.75 0.43 -20.16
C MET A 72 4.42 0.56 -19.40
N TYR A 73 4.40 1.28 -18.27
CA TYR A 73 3.26 1.30 -17.34
C TYR A 73 1.95 1.71 -18.03
N GLY A 74 1.97 2.78 -18.83
CA GLY A 74 0.77 3.26 -19.52
C GLY A 74 0.19 2.30 -20.57
N ARG A 75 0.90 1.23 -20.94
CA ARG A 75 0.44 0.21 -21.91
C ARG A 75 0.10 -1.12 -21.26
N LEU A 76 0.79 -1.46 -20.17
CA LEU A 76 0.67 -2.75 -19.52
C LEU A 76 0.97 -2.60 -18.01
N PRO A 77 0.04 -2.00 -17.24
CA PRO A 77 0.19 -1.82 -15.80
C PRO A 77 0.06 -3.17 -15.05
N PHE A 78 1.04 -3.53 -14.23
CA PHE A 78 1.05 -4.78 -13.46
C PHE A 78 0.56 -4.63 -12.01
N ASP A 79 0.10 -3.44 -11.63
CA ASP A 79 -0.67 -3.19 -10.42
C ASP A 79 -2.18 -3.39 -10.61
N ASP A 80 -2.64 -3.59 -11.85
CA ASP A 80 -4.03 -3.93 -12.16
C ASP A 80 -4.21 -5.44 -12.41
N ALA A 81 -5.06 -6.06 -11.60
CA ALA A 81 -5.35 -7.48 -11.65
C ALA A 81 -5.91 -7.92 -13.01
N ARG A 82 -6.72 -7.07 -13.67
CA ARG A 82 -7.32 -7.42 -14.97
C ARG A 82 -6.27 -7.45 -16.07
N THR A 83 -5.41 -6.44 -16.13
CA THR A 83 -4.28 -6.39 -17.07
C THR A 83 -3.36 -7.59 -16.92
N VAL A 84 -3.03 -7.99 -15.69
CA VAL A 84 -2.19 -9.16 -15.43
C VAL A 84 -2.91 -10.45 -15.84
N ALA A 85 -4.21 -10.58 -15.57
CA ALA A 85 -5.00 -11.73 -15.99
C ALA A 85 -5.02 -11.90 -17.51
N ASP A 86 -5.25 -10.80 -18.24
CA ASP A 86 -5.25 -10.79 -19.71
C ASP A 86 -3.84 -11.10 -20.26
N ALA A 87 -2.80 -10.50 -19.66
CA ALA A 87 -1.42 -10.79 -20.05
C ALA A 87 -1.05 -12.26 -19.82
N ALA A 88 -1.46 -12.84 -18.71
CA ALA A 88 -1.16 -14.23 -18.37
C ALA A 88 -1.88 -15.24 -19.29
N ARG A 89 -3.07 -14.90 -19.79
CA ARG A 89 -3.85 -15.73 -20.73
C ARG A 89 -3.40 -15.59 -22.18
N ASP A 90 -3.13 -14.36 -22.62
CA ASP A 90 -3.00 -14.05 -24.05
C ASP A 90 -1.55 -13.87 -24.50
N ARG A 91 -0.61 -13.67 -23.56
CA ARG A 91 0.78 -13.36 -23.90
C ARG A 91 1.69 -14.48 -23.41
N PRO A 92 2.10 -15.43 -24.28
CA PRO A 92 2.98 -16.52 -23.87
C PRO A 92 4.33 -16.04 -23.31
N GLY A 93 4.74 -14.81 -23.65
CA GLY A 93 5.94 -14.18 -23.10
C GLY A 93 5.83 -13.72 -21.64
N PHE A 94 4.62 -13.64 -21.06
CA PHE A 94 4.42 -13.26 -19.66
C PHE A 94 4.93 -14.35 -18.72
N LEU A 95 4.36 -15.56 -18.80
CA LEU A 95 4.76 -16.71 -17.98
C LEU A 95 6.24 -17.08 -18.19
N ARG A 96 6.74 -16.97 -19.43
CA ARG A 96 8.15 -17.22 -19.75
C ARG A 96 9.15 -16.32 -19.00
N ARG A 97 8.74 -15.15 -18.49
CA ARG A 97 9.61 -14.25 -17.71
C ARG A 97 9.68 -14.64 -16.23
N LEU A 98 8.68 -15.35 -15.74
CA LEU A 98 8.63 -15.84 -14.37
C LEU A 98 9.43 -17.15 -14.25
N LYS A 99 9.92 -17.46 -13.04
CA LYS A 99 10.76 -18.63 -12.74
C LYS A 99 10.41 -19.18 -11.37
N GLY A 100 10.51 -20.50 -11.21
CA GLY A 100 10.28 -21.18 -9.93
C GLY A 100 8.93 -20.83 -9.31
N ALA A 101 8.94 -20.53 -8.02
CA ALA A 101 7.74 -20.21 -7.23
C ALA A 101 6.90 -19.05 -7.83
N ASP A 102 7.54 -18.05 -8.44
CA ASP A 102 6.82 -16.93 -9.06
C ASP A 102 5.97 -17.41 -10.25
N HIS A 103 6.48 -18.38 -11.01
CA HIS A 103 5.76 -18.96 -12.14
C HIS A 103 4.57 -19.81 -11.66
N GLU A 104 4.82 -20.69 -10.69
CA GLU A 104 3.82 -21.57 -10.10
C GLU A 104 2.68 -20.79 -9.44
N ALA A 105 3.02 -19.71 -8.72
CA ALA A 105 2.03 -18.84 -8.08
C ALA A 105 1.07 -18.20 -9.09
N VAL A 106 1.60 -17.74 -10.22
CA VAL A 106 0.75 -17.15 -11.27
C VAL A 106 -0.07 -18.22 -11.98
N GLU A 107 0.48 -19.39 -12.30
CA GLU A 107 -0.31 -20.49 -12.88
C GLU A 107 -1.47 -20.91 -11.96
N ALA A 108 -1.20 -21.06 -10.66
CA ALA A 108 -2.24 -21.36 -9.66
C ALA A 108 -3.31 -20.27 -9.61
N TRP A 109 -2.90 -18.99 -9.66
CA TRP A 109 -3.83 -17.87 -9.70
C TRP A 109 -4.70 -17.86 -10.98
N ILE A 110 -4.12 -18.12 -12.15
CA ILE A 110 -4.84 -18.17 -13.43
C ILE A 110 -5.96 -19.22 -13.38
N ALA A 111 -5.70 -20.37 -12.75
CA ALA A 111 -6.69 -21.44 -12.61
C ALA A 111 -7.93 -21.03 -11.78
N THR A 112 -7.83 -19.95 -10.97
CA THR A 112 -8.96 -19.41 -10.19
C THR A 112 -9.74 -18.32 -10.91
N LEU A 113 -9.25 -17.84 -12.05
CA LEU A 113 -9.87 -16.74 -12.76
C LEU A 113 -11.20 -17.19 -13.41
N PRO A 114 -12.23 -16.32 -13.41
CA PRO A 114 -13.51 -16.63 -14.06
C PRO A 114 -13.32 -16.84 -15.57
N ALA A 115 -14.16 -17.67 -16.18
CA ALA A 115 -14.24 -17.77 -17.64
C ALA A 115 -14.53 -16.38 -18.24
N ARG A 116 -14.02 -16.15 -19.46
CA ARG A 116 -14.21 -14.89 -20.18
C ARG A 116 -15.63 -14.72 -20.71
#